data_AF-A0A388PW73-F1
#
_entry.id   AF-A0A388PW73-F1
#
_cell.length_a   1.000
_cell.length_b   1.000
_cell.length_c   1.000
_cell.angle_alpha   90.00
_cell.angle_beta   90.00
_cell.angle_gamma   90.00
#
_symmetry.space_group_name_H-M   'P 1'
#
loop_
_entity.id
_entity.type
_entity.pdbx_description
1 polymer ?
#
loop_
_entity_poly.entity_id
_entity_poly.type
_entity_poly.pdbx_seq_one_letter_code
_entity_poly.pdbx_strand_id
1 'polypeptide(L)'
;MIQGGGFTREMSEKATQPPIINESNNGLLNSLGTLAMARTNDPNSATAQFFVNLIDNNFLNYTGPEANSIGYCVFGKVTEGMNVVRKLVSYQQVILKASLMCLLGLSLLLMQNILTNIL
;
A
#
# COMPACT_ATOMS: atom_id res chain seq x y z
N MET A 1 -0.53 4.52 -1.56
CA MET A 1 0.19 3.26 -1.88
C MET A 1 -0.82 2.11 -1.94
N ILE A 2 -0.41 0.92 -2.37
CA ILE A 2 -1.12 -0.35 -2.08
C ILE A 2 -0.22 -1.25 -1.25
N GLN A 3 -0.78 -1.94 -0.26
CA GLN A 3 -0.03 -2.82 0.64
C GLN A 3 -0.53 -4.27 0.56
N GLY A 4 0.37 -5.23 0.70
CA GLY A 4 0.04 -6.65 0.67
C GLY A 4 1.15 -7.53 1.25
N GLY A 5 1.05 -8.84 1.01
CA GLY A 5 2.04 -9.83 1.42
C GLY A 5 1.80 -10.48 2.80
N GLY A 6 0.99 -9.85 3.66
CA GLY A 6 0.80 -10.29 5.05
C GLY A 6 -0.41 -11.17 5.35
N PHE A 7 -1.46 -11.14 4.54
CA PHE A 7 -2.74 -11.78 4.87
C PHE A 7 -3.21 -12.77 3.80
N THR A 8 -3.99 -13.77 4.21
CA THR A 8 -4.78 -14.63 3.32
C THR A 8 -6.04 -13.91 2.84
N ARG A 9 -6.83 -14.55 1.97
CA ARG A 9 -8.10 -13.98 1.48
C ARG A 9 -9.14 -13.82 2.60
N GLU A 10 -9.04 -14.66 3.62
CA GLU A 10 -9.89 -14.70 4.80
C GLU A 10 -9.44 -13.70 5.88
N MET A 11 -8.50 -12.80 5.57
CA MET A 11 -7.92 -11.83 6.51
C MET A 11 -7.18 -12.47 7.69
N SER A 12 -6.69 -13.70 7.54
CA SER A 12 -5.79 -14.32 8.49
C SER A 12 -4.35 -13.92 8.20
N GLU A 13 -3.57 -13.57 9.22
CA GLU A 13 -2.17 -13.21 9.06
C GLU A 13 -1.34 -14.46 8.72
N LYS A 14 -0.47 -14.33 7.72
CA LYS A 14 0.43 -15.41 7.30
C LYS A 14 1.59 -15.51 8.29
N ALA A 15 2.04 -16.73 8.56
CA ALA A 15 3.30 -16.94 9.28
C ALA A 15 4.45 -16.27 8.52
N THR A 16 5.32 -15.58 9.25
CA THR A 16 6.46 -14.84 8.71
C THR A 16 7.78 -15.29 9.34
N GLN A 17 8.87 -14.92 8.69
CA GLN A 17 10.21 -15.04 9.26
C GLN A 17 10.47 -13.93 10.30
N PRO A 18 11.53 -14.04 11.12
CA PRO A 18 11.92 -12.97 12.03
C PRO A 18 12.08 -11.63 11.31
N PRO A 19 11.85 -10.51 12.01
CA PRO A 19 11.91 -9.20 11.40
C PRO A 19 13.35 -8.80 11.02
N ILE A 20 13.46 -7.91 10.03
CA ILE A 20 14.73 -7.44 9.48
C ILE A 20 15.06 -6.01 9.91
N ILE A 21 16.36 -5.68 9.88
CA ILE A 21 16.86 -4.33 10.13
C ILE A 21 16.38 -3.37 9.04
N ASN A 22 16.04 -2.14 9.42
CA ASN A 22 15.65 -1.12 8.46
C ASN A 22 16.84 -0.60 7.65
N GLU A 23 16.77 -0.75 6.33
CA GLU A 23 17.80 -0.29 5.39
C GLU A 23 17.38 0.98 4.61
N SER A 24 16.45 1.77 5.14
CA SER A 24 15.94 3.00 4.50
C SER A 24 16.99 4.09 4.27
N ASN A 25 18.13 4.03 4.95
CA ASN A 25 19.28 4.92 4.72
C ASN A 25 20.13 4.50 3.49
N ASN A 26 19.55 3.76 2.54
CA ASN A 26 20.22 3.32 1.32
C ASN A 26 20.20 4.37 0.19
N GLY A 27 19.60 5.54 0.42
CA GLY A 27 19.49 6.63 -0.56
C GLY A 27 18.36 6.48 -1.58
N LEU A 28 17.59 5.39 -1.53
CA LEU A 28 16.44 5.18 -2.41
C LEU A 28 15.21 5.91 -1.87
N LEU A 29 14.48 6.59 -2.75
CA LEU A 29 13.31 7.38 -2.41
C LEU A 29 12.01 6.60 -2.67
N ASN A 30 11.00 6.86 -1.84
CA ASN A 30 9.63 6.38 -1.96
C ASN A 30 8.87 7.10 -3.09
N SER A 31 9.46 7.10 -4.28
CA SER A 31 8.90 7.68 -5.50
C SER A 31 7.87 6.75 -6.16
N LEU A 32 7.11 7.28 -7.10
CA LEU A 32 6.14 6.55 -7.90
C LEU A 32 6.74 5.24 -8.48
N GLY A 33 6.05 4.13 -8.21
CA GLY A 33 6.38 2.80 -8.71
C GLY A 33 7.42 2.04 -7.89
N THR A 34 7.99 2.62 -6.83
CA THR A 34 8.93 1.90 -5.96
C THR A 34 8.21 0.96 -5.00
N LEU A 35 8.89 -0.12 -4.60
CA LEU A 35 8.45 -1.07 -3.59
C LEU A 35 9.23 -0.83 -2.32
N ALA A 36 8.52 -0.78 -1.19
CA ALA A 36 9.10 -0.61 0.13
C ALA A 36 8.49 -1.57 1.15
N MET A 37 9.27 -1.88 2.18
CA MET A 37 8.85 -2.77 3.27
C MET A 37 7.87 -2.05 4.19
N ALA A 38 6.75 -2.69 4.50
CA ALA A 38 5.84 -2.22 5.55
C ALA A 38 6.35 -2.69 6.92
N ARG A 39 6.11 -1.86 7.95
CA ARG A 39 6.53 -2.12 9.33
C ARG A 39 5.53 -1.53 10.32
N THR A 40 5.70 -1.90 11.59
CA THR A 40 5.04 -1.24 12.71
C THR A 40 5.80 0.03 13.09
N ASN A 41 5.47 0.62 14.26
CA ASN A 41 6.21 1.77 14.78
C ASN A 41 7.68 1.45 15.10
N ASP A 42 7.99 0.19 15.42
CA ASP A 42 9.38 -0.25 15.57
C ASP A 42 10.07 -0.23 14.18
N PRO A 43 11.18 0.53 14.02
CA PRO A 43 11.93 0.58 12.78
C PRO A 43 12.35 -0.79 12.23
N ASN A 44 12.74 -1.72 13.10
CA ASN A 44 13.31 -3.02 12.73
C ASN A 44 12.27 -4.15 12.80
N SER A 45 11.01 -3.84 12.47
CA SER A 45 9.89 -4.79 12.59
C SER A 45 9.37 -5.32 11.25
N ALA A 46 10.02 -4.97 10.14
CA ALA A 46 9.56 -5.40 8.82
C ALA A 46 9.73 -6.92 8.67
N THR A 47 8.72 -7.61 8.15
CA THR A 47 8.76 -9.07 7.90
C THR A 47 8.45 -9.39 6.44
N ALA A 48 7.19 -9.67 6.10
CA ALA A 48 6.77 -10.08 4.76
C ALA A 48 5.86 -9.06 4.05
N GLN A 49 5.39 -8.05 4.79
CA GLN A 49 4.50 -7.05 4.23
C GLN A 49 5.28 -6.00 3.44
N PHE A 50 4.78 -5.63 2.27
CA PHE A 50 5.36 -4.60 1.41
C PHE A 50 4.26 -3.73 0.81
N PHE A 51 4.65 -2.56 0.33
CA PHE A 51 3.76 -1.67 -0.41
C PHE A 51 4.40 -1.14 -1.69
N VAL A 52 3.53 -0.79 -2.66
CA VAL A 52 3.91 -0.13 -3.90
C VAL A 52 3.48 1.33 -3.85
N ASN A 53 4.43 2.24 -4.12
CA ASN A 53 4.19 3.67 -4.21
C ASN A 53 3.40 4.01 -5.48
N LEU A 54 2.26 4.69 -5.34
CA LEU A 54 1.38 5.07 -6.46
C LEU A 54 1.50 6.55 -6.84
N ILE A 55 2.23 7.30 -6.03
CA ILE A 55 2.61 8.71 -6.13
C ILE A 55 3.98 8.84 -5.43
N ASP A 56 4.62 9.99 -5.53
CA ASP A 56 5.83 10.28 -4.76
C ASP A 56 5.46 10.57 -3.28
N ASN A 57 5.88 9.69 -2.37
CA ASN A 57 5.57 9.76 -0.94
C ASN A 57 6.82 10.22 -0.16
N ASN A 58 7.22 11.47 -0.36
CA ASN A 58 8.47 11.99 0.23
C ASN A 58 8.51 11.93 1.76
N PHE A 59 7.35 11.96 2.43
CA PHE A 59 7.23 11.83 3.88
C PHE A 59 7.60 10.44 4.42
N LEU A 60 7.72 9.42 3.56
CA LEU A 60 8.15 8.07 3.92
C LEU A 60 9.67 7.88 3.80
N ASN A 61 10.38 8.87 3.27
CA ASN A 61 11.83 8.78 3.07
C ASN A 61 12.59 8.88 4.38
N TYR A 62 13.75 8.22 4.41
CA TYR A 62 14.73 8.44 5.48
C TYR A 62 15.17 9.91 5.49
N THR A 63 15.09 10.52 6.66
CA THR A 63 15.57 11.90 6.92
C THR A 63 16.51 11.98 8.12
N GLY A 64 16.66 10.89 8.88
CA GLY A 64 17.53 10.83 10.05
C GLY A 64 17.36 9.54 10.85
N PRO A 65 18.24 9.29 11.84
CA PRO A 65 18.28 8.02 12.59
C PRO A 65 17.16 7.87 13.63
N GLU A 66 16.44 8.96 13.94
CA GLU A 66 15.36 8.94 14.92
C GLU A 66 14.18 8.09 14.45
N ALA A 67 13.43 7.49 15.38
CA ALA A 67 12.32 6.58 15.05
C ALA A 67 11.28 7.20 14.09
N ASN A 68 11.03 8.51 14.21
CA ASN A 68 10.10 9.25 13.35
C ASN A 68 10.71 9.66 11.99
N SER A 69 12.03 9.65 11.87
CA SER A 69 12.78 10.08 10.69
C SER A 69 13.40 8.92 9.92
N ILE A 70 13.34 7.70 10.47
CA ILE A 70 13.92 6.50 9.88
C ILE A 70 13.25 6.13 8.54
N GLY A 71 12.00 6.50 8.30
CA GLY A 71 11.32 6.19 7.04
C GLY A 71 11.09 4.70 6.77
N TYR A 72 10.97 4.37 5.48
CA TYR A 72 10.64 3.04 4.95
C TYR A 72 11.62 2.61 3.85
N CYS A 73 12.20 1.42 4.00
CA CYS A 73 13.21 0.89 3.08
C CYS A 73 12.61 0.54 1.72
N VAL A 74 13.04 1.28 0.69
CA VAL A 74 12.80 0.93 -0.71
C VAL A 74 13.84 -0.11 -1.12
N PHE A 75 13.38 -1.20 -1.74
CA PHE A 75 14.24 -2.30 -2.19
C PHE A 75 14.04 -2.66 -3.67
N GLY A 76 13.09 -2.01 -4.37
CA GLY A 76 12.82 -2.31 -5.76
C GLY A 76 11.91 -1.29 -6.44
N LYS A 77 11.67 -1.52 -7.73
CA LYS A 77 10.76 -0.71 -8.55
C LYS A 77 10.01 -1.61 -9.53
N VAL A 78 8.75 -1.31 -9.75
CA VAL A 78 7.94 -1.95 -10.78
C VAL A 78 8.48 -1.53 -12.15
N THR A 79 9.00 -2.49 -12.90
CA THR A 79 9.54 -2.29 -14.25
C THR A 79 8.45 -2.35 -15.31
N GLU A 80 7.45 -3.21 -15.11
CA GLU A 80 6.33 -3.45 -16.02
C GLU A 80 5.03 -3.66 -15.24
N GLY A 81 3.87 -3.39 -15.86
CA GLY A 81 2.57 -3.66 -15.23
C GLY A 81 2.09 -2.59 -14.24
N MET A 82 2.66 -1.37 -14.25
CA MET A 82 2.16 -0.27 -13.40
C MET A 82 0.69 0.11 -13.69
N ASN A 83 0.21 -0.13 -14.91
CA ASN A 83 -1.21 -0.01 -15.24
C ASN A 83 -2.08 -1.00 -14.45
N VAL A 84 -1.62 -2.24 -14.25
CA VAL A 84 -2.32 -3.24 -13.42
C VAL A 84 -2.35 -2.79 -11.97
N VAL A 85 -1.20 -2.36 -11.44
CA VAL A 85 -1.08 -1.81 -10.08
C VAL A 85 -2.06 -0.66 -9.85
N ARG A 86 -2.18 0.27 -10.80
CA ARG A 86 -3.14 1.38 -10.72
C ARG A 86 -4.61 0.91 -10.79
N LYS A 87 -4.91 -0.09 -11.62
CA LYS A 87 -6.28 -0.66 -11.70
C LYS A 87 -6.71 -1.32 -10.38
N LEU A 88 -5.79 -1.95 -9.64
CA LEU A 88 -6.12 -2.51 -8.31
C LEU A 88 -6.66 -1.45 -7.34
N VAL A 89 -6.12 -0.24 -7.41
CA VAL A 89 -6.53 0.89 -6.57
C VAL A 89 -7.93 1.36 -6.92
N SER A 90 -8.27 1.43 -8.22
CA SER A 90 -9.62 1.80 -8.62
C SER A 90 -10.65 0.80 -8.12
N TYR A 91 -10.36 -0.51 -8.17
CA TYR A 91 -11.27 -1.52 -7.64
C TYR A 91 -11.47 -1.39 -6.12
N GLN A 92 -10.39 -1.17 -5.36
CA GLN A 92 -10.51 -1.07 -3.90
C GLN A 92 -11.24 0.20 -3.45
N GLN A 93 -11.04 1.32 -4.14
CA GLN A 93 -11.81 2.54 -3.87
C GLN A 93 -13.29 2.38 -4.20
N VAL A 94 -13.63 1.63 -5.26
CA VAL A 94 -15.02 1.36 -5.64
C VAL A 94 -15.70 0.48 -4.59
N ILE A 95 -15.02 -0.55 -4.08
CA ILE A 95 -15.54 -1.39 -2.99
C ILE A 95 -15.78 -0.55 -1.74
N LEU A 96 -14.81 0.27 -1.33
CA LEU A 96 -14.96 1.12 -0.13
C LEU A 96 -16.08 2.14 -0.28
N LYS A 97 -16.20 2.77 -1.46
CA LYS A 97 -17.29 3.72 -1.76
C LYS A 97 -18.65 3.01 -1.79
N ALA A 98 -18.76 1.84 -2.42
CA ALA A 98 -20.00 1.07 -2.45
C ALA A 98 -20.42 0.61 -1.04
N SER A 99 -19.48 0.12 -0.22
CA SER A 99 -19.74 -0.23 1.17
C SER A 99 -20.20 0.97 2.00
N LEU A 100 -19.53 2.12 1.85
CA LEU A 100 -19.92 3.36 2.55
C LEU A 100 -21.29 3.88 2.07
N MET A 101 -21.60 3.78 0.78
CA MET A 101 -22.91 4.18 0.24
C MET A 101 -24.05 3.26 0.70
N CYS A 102 -23.77 1.96 0.85
CA CYS A 102 -24.72 1.00 1.41
C CYS A 102 -25.01 1.30 2.89
N LEU A 103 -23.99 1.77 3.64
CA LEU A 103 -24.12 2.23 5.02
C LEU A 103 -24.89 3.57 5.14
N LEU A 104 -24.85 4.41 4.10
CA LEU A 104 -25.49 5.73 4.05
C LEU A 104 -26.89 5.74 3.40
N GLY A 105 -27.43 4.59 3.01
CA GLY A 105 -28.81 4.47 2.50
C GLY A 105 -29.06 5.13 1.13
N LEU A 106 -28.01 5.36 0.34
CA LEU A 106 -28.14 5.94 -1.01
C LEU A 106 -28.78 4.93 -1.99
N SER A 107 -29.66 5.40 -2.85
CA SER A 107 -30.54 4.56 -3.69
C SER A 107 -29.76 3.70 -4.71
N LEU A 108 -30.32 2.52 -5.04
CA LEU A 108 -29.77 1.54 -5.99
C LEU A 108 -29.39 2.13 -7.36
N LEU A 109 -30.05 3.22 -7.79
CA LEU A 109 -29.78 3.90 -9.06
C LEU A 109 -28.40 4.56 -9.11
N LEU A 110 -27.94 5.12 -7.98
CA LEU A 110 -26.60 5.73 -7.90
C LEU A 110 -25.49 4.68 -7.96
N MET A 111 -25.73 3.48 -7.42
CA MET A 111 -24.79 2.35 -7.52
C MET A 111 -24.60 1.88 -8.96
N GLN A 112 -25.69 1.78 -9.73
CA GLN A 112 -25.63 1.32 -11.13
C GLN A 112 -24.86 2.28 -12.03
N ASN A 113 -25.03 3.60 -11.87
CA ASN A 113 -24.32 4.61 -12.67
C ASN A 113 -22.80 4.68 -12.43
N ILE A 114 -22.34 4.29 -11.24
CA ILE A 114 -20.90 4.21 -10.95
C ILE A 114 -20.32 2.94 -11.59
N LEU A 115 -21.03 1.82 -11.51
CA LEU A 115 -20.59 0.54 -12.10
C LEU A 115 -20.50 0.59 -13.63
N THR A 116 -21.39 1.30 -14.32
CA THR A 116 -21.38 1.43 -15.79
C THR A 116 -20.32 2.38 -16.33
N ASN A 117 -19.79 3.33 -15.54
CA ASN A 117 -18.72 4.24 -15.98
C ASN A 117 -17.30 3.67 -15.80
N ILE A 118 -17.17 2.40 -15.42
CA ILE A 118 -15.89 1.72 -15.12
C ILE A 118 -15.57 0.62 -16.17
N LEU A 119 -16.52 0.26 -17.03
CA LEU A 119 -16.31 -0.58 -18.22
C LEU A 119 -16.05 0.29 -19.45
#